data_AF-A0A559LYC8-F1
#
_entry.id   AF-A0A559LYC8-F1
#
_cell.length_a   1.000
_cell.length_b   1.000
_cell.length_c   1.000
_cell.angle_alpha   90.00
_cell.angle_beta   90.00
_cell.angle_gamma   90.00
#
_symmetry.space_group_name_H-M   'P 1'
#
loop_
_entity.id
_entity.type
_entity.pdbx_description
1 polymer ?
#
loop_
_entity_poly.entity_id
_entity_poly.type
_entity_poly.pdbx_seq_one_letter_code
_entity_poly.pdbx_strand_id
1 'polypeptide(L)'
;MQLLTFLYPTLFALLLTPSPISAAAAGKVPKNAILLSNVKSLTLRENAKTSHRRVSAIPQLTCKGPACAHHHIEIMRCTNAGADYNTEDIQWSCSASVPADFKLGATDVICEGYSSPDDDYVLKGSCGVEYRLLYTEAGEEKYGGGTGGWFGGGGGKGKGKGKGKEEGEAWTIDGIIFTV
;
A
#
# COMPACT_ATOMS: atom_id res chain seq x y z
N MET A 1 6.35 3.82 80.47
CA MET A 1 5.76 3.57 79.12
C MET A 1 5.61 4.88 78.31
N GLN A 2 6.64 5.75 78.25
CA GLN A 2 6.52 7.08 77.61
C GLN A 2 7.74 7.51 76.78
N LEU A 3 8.60 6.56 76.39
CA LEU A 3 9.78 6.84 75.54
C LEU A 3 9.57 6.43 74.07
N LEU A 4 8.42 5.83 73.72
CA LEU A 4 8.15 5.36 72.36
C LEU A 4 7.36 6.36 71.48
N THR A 5 6.90 7.48 72.03
CA THR A 5 6.06 8.46 71.33
C THR A 5 6.85 9.58 70.62
N PHE A 6 8.16 9.70 70.87
CA PHE A 6 9.00 10.74 70.23
C PHE A 6 9.74 10.27 68.97
N LEU A 7 9.63 8.99 68.60
CA LEU A 7 10.28 8.43 67.39
C LEU A 7 9.38 8.44 66.14
N TYR A 8 8.13 8.90 66.26
CA TYR A 8 7.16 8.90 65.16
C TYR A 8 7.11 10.15 64.26
N PRO A 9 7.54 11.37 64.64
CA PRO A 9 7.45 12.51 63.72
C PRO A 9 8.62 12.58 62.72
N THR A 10 9.71 11.84 62.97
CA THR A 10 10.86 11.80 62.05
C THR A 10 10.71 10.78 60.92
N LEU A 11 9.82 9.79 61.07
CA LEU A 11 9.63 8.75 60.05
C LEU A 11 8.65 9.18 58.93
N PHE A 12 7.79 10.17 59.17
CA PHE A 12 6.82 10.64 58.17
C PHE A 12 7.37 11.76 57.25
N ALA A 13 8.54 12.33 57.57
CA ALA A 13 9.17 13.38 56.77
C ALA A 13 9.99 12.85 55.57
N LEU A 14 10.15 11.52 55.43
CA LEU A 14 10.96 10.92 54.37
C LEU A 14 10.16 10.54 53.10
N LEU A 15 8.84 10.74 53.08
CA LEU A 15 7.97 10.37 51.95
C LEU A 15 7.63 11.54 51.00
N LEU A 16 8.23 12.72 51.20
CA LEU A 16 8.00 13.90 50.37
C LEU A 16 9.27 14.35 49.62
N THR A 17 10.08 13.39 49.15
CA THR A 17 11.09 13.72 48.14
C THR A 17 10.39 13.81 46.77
N PRO A 18 10.36 14.97 46.11
CA PRO A 18 9.86 15.06 44.74
C PRO A 18 10.79 14.22 43.86
N SER A 19 10.28 13.09 43.34
CA SER A 19 10.98 12.33 42.32
C SER A 19 11.33 13.28 41.17
N PRO A 20 12.59 13.30 40.69
CA PRO A 20 12.93 14.09 39.51
C PRO A 20 12.08 13.58 38.35
N ILE A 21 11.15 14.41 37.88
CA ILE A 21 10.45 14.19 36.62
C ILE A 21 11.54 14.25 35.56
N SER A 22 12.02 13.08 35.12
CA SER A 22 12.88 12.98 33.95
C SER A 22 12.11 13.59 32.78
N ALA A 23 12.44 14.82 32.43
CA ALA A 23 12.04 15.39 31.16
C ALA A 23 12.63 14.46 30.10
N ALA A 24 11.79 13.63 29.48
CA ALA A 24 12.16 12.86 28.31
C ALA A 24 12.74 13.86 27.31
N ALA A 25 14.05 13.76 27.07
CA ALA A 25 14.73 14.63 26.12
C ALA A 25 14.02 14.44 24.77
N ALA A 26 13.23 15.44 24.37
CA ALA A 26 12.63 15.48 23.05
C ALA A 26 13.78 15.51 22.04
N GLY A 27 14.14 14.33 21.54
CA GLY A 27 15.19 14.15 20.57
C GLY A 27 14.87 14.99 19.34
N LYS A 28 15.85 15.74 18.84
CA LYS A 28 15.69 16.51 17.60
C LYS A 28 15.33 15.55 16.47
N VAL A 29 14.18 15.76 15.82
CA VAL A 29 13.76 14.98 14.66
C VAL A 29 14.83 15.08 13.57
N PRO A 30 15.34 13.95 13.05
CA PRO A 30 16.35 13.98 11.99
C PRO A 30 15.85 14.65 10.71
N LYS A 31 16.73 15.34 9.99
CA LYS A 31 16.35 16.15 8.81
C LYS A 31 15.75 15.33 7.65
N ASN A 32 16.05 14.04 7.60
CA ASN A 32 15.58 13.08 6.60
C ASN A 32 14.39 12.24 7.10
N ALA A 33 13.87 12.52 8.29
CA ALA A 33 12.59 11.99 8.76
C ALA A 33 11.49 12.98 8.40
N ILE A 34 10.44 12.51 7.73
CA ILE A 34 9.28 13.33 7.34
C ILE A 34 8.00 12.64 7.80
N LEU A 35 7.06 13.41 8.35
CA LEU A 35 5.75 12.88 8.73
C LEU A 35 4.98 12.50 7.45
N LEU A 36 4.51 11.26 7.35
CA LEU A 36 3.88 10.72 6.15
C LEU A 36 2.64 11.54 5.75
N SER A 37 1.83 11.96 6.72
CA SER A 37 0.64 12.79 6.53
C SER A 37 0.94 14.18 5.94
N ASN A 38 2.16 14.69 6.09
CA ASN A 38 2.60 15.96 5.51
C ASN A 38 3.12 15.84 4.07
N VAL A 39 3.28 14.62 3.56
CA VAL A 39 3.71 14.40 2.17
C VAL A 39 2.55 14.69 1.25
N LYS A 40 2.68 15.75 0.44
CA LYS A 40 1.61 16.21 -0.47
C LYS A 40 1.51 15.36 -1.74
N SER A 41 2.66 15.01 -2.31
CA SER A 41 2.72 14.28 -3.57
C SER A 41 4.04 13.53 -3.71
N LEU A 42 3.99 12.43 -4.44
CA LEU A 42 5.13 11.63 -4.85
C LEU A 42 5.23 11.65 -6.38
N THR A 43 6.46 11.72 -6.89
CA THR A 43 6.75 11.51 -8.31
C THR A 43 7.75 10.38 -8.40
N LEU A 44 7.32 9.24 -8.91
CA LEU A 44 8.08 8.01 -8.99
C LEU A 44 8.51 7.79 -10.43
N ARG A 45 9.70 7.22 -10.61
CA ARG A 45 10.31 7.00 -11.92
C ARG A 45 10.71 5.55 -12.09
N GLU A 46 10.53 5.03 -13.30
CA GLU A 46 11.06 3.74 -13.68
C GLU A 46 12.59 3.75 -13.61
N ASN A 47 13.18 2.60 -13.31
CA ASN A 47 14.62 2.39 -13.16
C ASN A 47 15.28 3.19 -12.01
N ALA A 48 14.54 4.03 -11.28
CA ALA A 48 15.00 4.67 -10.06
C ALA A 48 14.85 3.73 -8.85
N LYS A 49 15.77 3.87 -7.90
CA LYS A 49 15.73 3.19 -6.60
C LYS A 49 15.27 4.14 -5.50
N THR A 50 14.64 3.60 -4.47
CA THR A 50 14.29 4.33 -3.25
C THR A 50 15.55 4.68 -2.46
N SER A 51 15.52 5.77 -1.69
CA SER A 51 16.48 5.92 -0.59
C SER A 51 16.21 4.86 0.46
N HIS A 52 17.23 4.42 1.15
CA HIS A 52 17.09 3.37 2.15
C HIS A 52 17.96 3.64 3.37
N ARG A 53 17.59 3.06 4.52
CA ARG A 53 18.40 3.14 5.74
C ARG A 53 18.49 1.81 6.48
N ARG A 54 17.35 1.20 6.80
CA ARG A 54 17.28 -0.03 7.60
C ARG A 54 17.13 -1.26 6.73
N VAL A 55 16.46 -1.11 5.58
CA VAL A 55 16.25 -2.16 4.57
C VAL A 55 17.01 -1.83 3.29
N SER A 56 17.14 -2.77 2.36
CA SER A 56 17.79 -2.51 1.07
C SER A 56 16.90 -1.64 0.16
N ALA A 57 17.53 -0.80 -0.68
CA ALA A 57 16.81 -0.01 -1.67
C ALA A 57 16.01 -0.88 -2.65
N ILE A 58 14.74 -0.51 -2.86
CA ILE A 58 13.81 -1.16 -3.80
C ILE A 58 13.59 -0.27 -5.03
N PRO A 59 13.06 -0.80 -6.15
CA PRO A 59 12.58 0.04 -7.25
C PRO A 59 11.49 1.03 -6.79
N GLN A 60 11.50 2.24 -7.33
CA GLN A 60 10.42 3.21 -7.06
C GLN A 60 9.09 2.81 -7.71
N LEU A 61 9.14 2.07 -8.82
CA LEU A 61 7.98 1.56 -9.54
C LEU A 61 8.14 0.06 -9.74
N THR A 62 7.16 -0.70 -9.25
CA THR A 62 7.11 -2.16 -9.41
C THR A 62 5.82 -2.55 -10.12
N CYS A 63 5.94 -3.13 -11.32
CA CYS A 63 4.80 -3.57 -12.10
C CYS A 63 4.32 -4.95 -11.64
N LYS A 64 3.01 -5.13 -11.50
CA LYS A 64 2.33 -6.41 -11.28
C LYS A 64 1.23 -6.66 -12.31
N GLY A 65 0.96 -7.91 -12.63
CA GLY A 65 -0.13 -8.28 -13.54
C GLY A 65 0.34 -8.69 -14.93
N PRO A 66 -0.60 -9.14 -15.78
CA PRO A 66 -0.29 -9.81 -17.03
C PRO A 66 0.32 -8.87 -18.09
N ALA A 67 -0.02 -7.58 -18.05
CA ALA A 67 0.49 -6.61 -19.03
C ALA A 67 1.92 -6.14 -18.78
N CYS A 68 2.51 -6.47 -17.62
CA CYS A 68 3.89 -6.11 -17.29
C CYS A 68 4.92 -6.77 -18.21
N ALA A 69 4.55 -7.80 -18.98
CA ALA A 69 5.43 -8.37 -19.98
C ALA A 69 5.59 -7.49 -21.24
N HIS A 70 4.69 -6.50 -21.44
CA HIS A 70 4.62 -5.72 -22.67
C HIS A 70 4.73 -4.22 -22.47
N HIS A 71 4.43 -3.70 -21.28
CA HIS A 71 4.54 -2.28 -21.00
C HIS A 71 4.84 -2.00 -19.53
N HIS A 72 5.53 -0.88 -19.30
CA HIS A 72 5.85 -0.34 -17.98
C HIS A 72 5.58 1.16 -17.95
N ILE A 73 5.13 1.64 -16.79
CA ILE A 73 4.93 3.06 -16.55
C ILE A 73 6.27 3.70 -16.21
N GLU A 74 6.68 4.68 -17.01
CA GLU A 74 7.95 5.41 -16.83
C GLU A 74 7.88 6.42 -15.67
N ILE A 75 6.76 7.12 -15.53
CA ILE A 75 6.55 8.17 -14.51
C ILE A 75 5.14 8.03 -13.95
N MET A 76 5.05 7.99 -12.63
CA MET A 76 3.78 8.00 -11.89
C MET A 76 3.76 9.15 -10.90
N ARG A 77 2.61 9.82 -10.79
CA ARG A 77 2.38 10.85 -9.78
C ARG A 77 1.26 10.42 -8.84
N CYS A 78 1.58 10.34 -7.56
CA CYS A 78 0.63 10.06 -6.50
C CYS A 78 0.39 11.32 -5.67
N THR A 79 -0.85 11.61 -5.35
CA THR A 79 -1.25 12.72 -4.47
C THR A 79 -1.89 12.17 -3.22
N ASN A 80 -1.54 12.75 -2.08
CA ASN A 80 -2.17 12.43 -0.81
C ASN A 80 -3.63 12.91 -0.84
N ALA A 81 -4.57 11.97 -0.68
CA ALA A 81 -6.00 12.18 -0.74
C ALA A 81 -6.64 12.30 0.65
N GLY A 82 -5.83 12.38 1.71
CA GLY A 82 -6.26 12.43 3.10
C GLY A 82 -5.97 11.13 3.84
N ALA A 83 -6.36 11.12 5.11
CA ALA A 83 -6.32 9.95 5.98
C ALA A 83 -7.67 9.24 5.95
N ASP A 84 -7.65 7.91 6.11
CA ASP A 84 -8.86 7.10 6.29
C ASP A 84 -9.19 6.97 7.78
N TYR A 85 -8.87 5.83 8.41
CA TYR A 85 -9.24 5.55 9.81
C TYR A 85 -8.42 6.33 10.84
N ASN A 86 -7.14 6.57 10.56
CA ASN A 86 -6.25 7.34 11.43
C ASN A 86 -5.32 8.24 10.60
N THR A 87 -4.57 9.11 11.26
CA THR A 87 -3.68 10.09 10.62
C THR A 87 -2.47 9.47 9.90
N GLU A 88 -2.21 8.18 10.09
CA GLU A 88 -1.11 7.41 9.49
C GLU A 88 -1.57 6.62 8.25
N ASP A 89 -2.87 6.29 8.17
CA ASP A 89 -3.53 5.57 7.07
C ASP A 89 -3.81 6.50 5.88
N ILE A 90 -2.74 6.98 5.25
CA ILE A 90 -2.83 7.91 4.13
C ILE A 90 -3.34 7.21 2.87
N GLN A 91 -4.43 7.75 2.33
CA GLN A 91 -4.99 7.37 1.05
C GLN A 91 -4.25 8.09 -0.07
N TRP A 92 -3.85 7.34 -1.10
CA TRP A 92 -3.11 7.87 -2.24
C TRP A 92 -3.91 7.75 -3.52
N SER A 93 -3.97 8.83 -4.29
CA SER A 93 -4.49 8.81 -5.66
C SER A 93 -3.32 8.86 -6.64
N CYS A 94 -3.07 7.77 -7.34
CA CYS A 94 -1.97 7.65 -8.30
C CYS A 94 -2.46 7.75 -9.75
N SER A 95 -1.70 8.46 -10.58
CA SER A 95 -2.00 8.66 -12.00
C SER A 95 -0.74 8.56 -12.85
N ALA A 96 -0.89 8.06 -14.08
CA ALA A 96 0.17 7.92 -15.06
C ALA A 96 -0.41 7.97 -16.48
N SER A 97 0.42 8.28 -17.46
CA SER A 97 0.05 8.14 -18.88
C SER A 97 0.14 6.66 -19.26
N VAL A 98 -0.96 6.08 -19.72
CA VAL A 98 -1.05 4.66 -20.09
C VAL A 98 -1.62 4.54 -21.50
N PRO A 99 -0.97 3.80 -22.42
CA PRO A 99 -1.50 3.59 -23.78
C PRO A 99 -2.86 2.88 -23.77
N ALA A 100 -3.65 3.05 -24.83
CA ALA A 100 -5.03 2.53 -24.92
C ALA A 100 -5.14 1.00 -24.81
N ASP A 101 -4.06 0.26 -25.11
CA ASP A 101 -4.00 -1.21 -24.98
C ASP A 101 -3.94 -1.66 -23.51
N PHE A 102 -3.69 -0.74 -22.57
CA PHE A 102 -3.45 -1.05 -21.18
C PHE A 102 -4.33 -0.21 -20.25
N LYS A 103 -4.55 -0.72 -19.05
CA LYS A 103 -5.23 -0.01 -17.97
C LYS A 103 -4.44 -0.12 -16.67
N LEU A 104 -4.33 1.01 -15.97
CA LEU A 104 -3.81 1.06 -14.61
C LEU A 104 -4.88 0.51 -13.66
N GLY A 105 -4.53 -0.53 -12.91
CA GLY A 105 -5.34 -1.10 -11.85
C GLY A 105 -4.99 -0.50 -10.49
N ALA A 106 -5.05 -1.34 -9.45
CA ALA A 106 -4.69 -0.94 -8.09
C ALA A 106 -3.23 -0.44 -8.00
N THR A 107 -3.02 0.50 -7.08
CA THR A 107 -1.70 1.07 -6.77
C THR A 107 -1.51 1.11 -5.27
N ASP A 108 -0.38 0.58 -4.80
CA ASP A 108 -0.02 0.51 -3.39
C ASP A 108 1.26 1.30 -3.15
N VAL A 109 1.17 2.35 -2.34
CA VAL A 109 2.31 3.21 -1.97
C VAL A 109 2.95 2.66 -0.70
N ILE A 110 4.25 2.40 -0.75
CA ILE A 110 4.99 1.78 0.34
C ILE A 110 6.19 2.65 0.65
N CYS A 111 6.28 3.16 1.88
CA CYS A 111 7.39 3.98 2.36
C CYS A 111 8.14 3.27 3.50
N GLU A 112 9.45 3.48 3.60
CA GLU A 112 10.23 2.99 4.73
C GLU A 112 9.99 3.89 5.95
N GLY A 113 9.40 3.33 7.02
CA GLY A 113 9.33 3.99 8.32
C GLY A 113 10.72 4.30 8.89
N TYR A 114 10.86 5.44 9.55
CA TYR A 114 12.17 6.06 9.79
C TYR A 114 13.02 5.29 10.80
N SER A 115 12.41 4.82 11.89
CA SER A 115 13.05 4.06 12.98
C SER A 115 12.49 2.64 13.07
N SER A 116 11.17 2.49 12.93
CA SER A 116 10.45 1.21 12.89
C SER A 116 9.48 1.15 11.70
N PRO A 117 8.93 -0.03 11.35
CA PRO A 117 7.92 -0.17 10.29
C PRO A 117 6.62 0.60 10.56
N ASP A 118 6.25 0.78 11.83
CA ASP A 118 4.97 1.36 12.27
C ASP A 118 5.13 2.83 12.70
N ASP A 119 6.15 3.53 12.18
CA ASP A 119 6.40 4.94 12.50
C ASP A 119 5.60 5.88 11.57
N ASP A 120 4.98 6.92 12.14
CA ASP A 120 4.36 8.03 11.38
C ASP A 120 5.39 8.78 10.51
N TYR A 121 6.65 8.77 10.94
CA TYR A 121 7.75 9.35 10.22
C TYR A 121 8.35 8.32 9.25
N VAL A 122 8.49 8.73 8.00
CA VAL A 122 9.14 7.94 6.95
C VAL A 122 10.46 8.57 6.53
N LEU A 123 11.35 7.76 5.96
CA LEU A 123 12.58 8.23 5.36
C LEU A 123 12.31 9.04 4.08
N LYS A 124 12.84 10.25 4.00
CA LYS A 124 12.71 11.10 2.81
C LYS A 124 13.27 10.38 1.57
N GLY A 125 12.39 10.13 0.60
CA GLY A 125 12.74 9.48 -0.68
C GLY A 125 12.63 7.95 -0.65
N SER A 126 12.09 7.37 0.41
CA SER A 126 11.97 5.91 0.55
C SER A 126 10.71 5.32 -0.05
N CYS A 127 9.75 6.16 -0.44
CA CYS A 127 8.48 5.68 -1.00
C CYS A 127 8.65 5.10 -2.41
N GLY A 128 8.10 3.91 -2.61
CA GLY A 128 7.89 3.28 -3.91
C GLY A 128 6.41 2.96 -4.13
N VAL A 129 6.05 2.60 -5.35
CA VAL A 129 4.69 2.20 -5.71
C VAL A 129 4.72 0.85 -6.41
N GLU A 130 3.93 -0.08 -5.89
CA GLU A 130 3.52 -1.27 -6.61
C GLU A 130 2.25 -0.94 -7.39
N TYR A 131 2.24 -1.16 -8.70
CA TYR A 131 1.07 -0.90 -9.53
C TYR A 131 0.70 -2.13 -10.33
N ARG A 132 -0.62 -2.35 -10.48
CA ARG A 132 -1.14 -3.41 -11.32
C ARG A 132 -1.37 -2.88 -12.74
N LEU A 133 -0.76 -3.50 -13.74
CA LEU A 133 -1.01 -3.23 -15.15
C LEU A 133 -1.80 -4.38 -15.77
N LEU A 134 -2.90 -4.04 -16.42
CA LEU A 134 -3.81 -4.98 -17.06
C LEU A 134 -3.98 -4.59 -18.53
N TYR A 135 -4.46 -5.52 -19.35
CA TYR A 135 -4.88 -5.20 -20.71
C TYR A 135 -6.29 -4.59 -20.71
N THR A 136 -6.55 -3.74 -21.71
CA THR A 136 -7.91 -3.42 -22.16
C THR A 136 -8.40 -4.49 -23.14
N GLU A 137 -9.63 -4.40 -23.62
CA GLU A 137 -10.13 -5.30 -24.68
C GLU A 137 -9.25 -5.29 -25.93
N ALA A 138 -8.81 -4.09 -26.37
CA ALA A 138 -7.88 -3.93 -27.48
C ALA A 138 -6.49 -4.55 -27.18
N GLY A 139 -6.04 -4.42 -25.92
CA GLY A 139 -4.81 -5.07 -25.48
C GLY A 139 -4.90 -6.59 -25.49
N GLU A 140 -6.01 -7.16 -25.04
CA GLU A 140 -6.24 -8.61 -25.05
C GLU A 140 -6.29 -9.16 -26.48
N GLU A 141 -6.93 -8.46 -27.42
CA GLU A 141 -6.93 -8.86 -28.84
C GLU A 141 -5.50 -8.90 -29.42
N LYS A 142 -4.66 -7.94 -29.01
CA LYS A 142 -3.29 -7.78 -29.53
C LYS A 142 -2.27 -8.68 -28.85
N TYR A 143 -2.40 -8.89 -27.55
CA TYR A 143 -1.38 -9.52 -26.70
C TYR A 143 -1.87 -10.83 -26.02
N GLY A 144 -3.17 -11.11 -26.01
CA GLY A 144 -3.79 -12.25 -25.31
C GLY A 144 -3.50 -13.63 -25.91
N GLY A 145 -2.77 -13.72 -27.02
CA GLY A 145 -2.36 -14.98 -27.65
C GLY A 145 -1.26 -15.77 -26.91
N GLY A 146 -0.94 -15.40 -25.66
CA GLY A 146 0.29 -15.79 -24.96
C GLY A 146 0.25 -17.00 -24.02
N THR A 147 -0.83 -17.80 -23.97
CA THR A 147 -0.86 -19.04 -23.17
C THR A 147 -1.03 -20.29 -24.03
N GLY A 148 0.10 -20.83 -24.49
CA GLY A 148 0.39 -22.27 -24.53
C GLY A 148 -0.44 -23.17 -25.45
N GLY A 149 0.05 -23.36 -26.68
CA GLY A 149 -0.30 -24.52 -27.50
C GLY A 149 0.34 -25.81 -26.98
N TRP A 150 -0.49 -26.84 -26.77
CA TRP A 150 -0.10 -28.26 -26.65
C TRP A 150 -1.19 -29.16 -27.24
N PHE A 151 -1.64 -28.92 -28.48
CA PHE A 151 -2.31 -29.96 -29.27
C PHE A 151 -1.87 -29.86 -30.73
N GLY A 152 -0.94 -30.73 -31.09
CA GLY A 152 -0.61 -31.01 -32.49
C GLY A 152 -1.76 -31.75 -33.17
N GLY A 153 -2.01 -31.39 -34.42
CA GLY A 153 -2.61 -32.25 -35.44
C GLY A 153 -4.12 -32.49 -35.32
N GLY A 154 -4.89 -31.88 -36.22
CA GLY A 154 -6.24 -32.36 -36.49
C GLY A 154 -7.12 -31.32 -37.17
N GLY A 155 -7.19 -31.36 -38.50
CA GLY A 155 -8.15 -30.56 -39.25
C GLY A 155 -9.59 -30.86 -38.83
N GLY A 156 -10.40 -29.80 -38.74
CA GLY A 156 -11.83 -29.92 -38.46
C GLY A 156 -12.53 -28.59 -38.73
N LYS A 157 -13.24 -28.50 -39.86
CA LYS A 157 -14.23 -27.46 -40.12
C LYS A 157 -15.31 -27.53 -39.02
N GLY A 158 -15.56 -26.42 -38.33
CA GLY A 158 -16.65 -26.31 -37.38
C GLY A 158 -17.21 -24.88 -37.35
N LYS A 159 -18.33 -24.66 -38.03
CA LYS A 159 -19.19 -23.48 -37.83
C LYS A 159 -19.75 -23.54 -36.40
N GLY A 160 -19.61 -22.48 -35.63
CA GLY A 160 -20.28 -22.33 -34.34
C GLY A 160 -20.74 -20.89 -34.13
N LYS A 161 -22.02 -20.63 -34.36
CA LYS A 161 -22.70 -19.41 -33.89
C LYS A 161 -22.84 -19.50 -32.37
N GLY A 162 -22.11 -18.69 -31.62
CA GLY A 162 -22.35 -18.47 -30.20
C GLY A 162 -23.37 -17.35 -30.01
N LYS A 163 -24.61 -17.70 -29.67
CA LYS A 163 -25.56 -16.75 -29.05
C LYS A 163 -25.20 -16.70 -27.57
N GLY A 164 -24.80 -15.54 -27.07
CA GLY A 164 -24.75 -15.29 -25.63
C GLY A 164 -26.16 -15.39 -25.06
N LYS A 165 -26.35 -16.31 -24.13
CA LYS A 165 -27.45 -16.25 -23.15
C LYS A 165 -26.80 -15.89 -21.82
N GLU A 166 -27.09 -14.70 -21.33
CA GLU A 166 -27.00 -14.39 -19.91
C GLU A 166 -28.07 -15.23 -19.21
N GLU A 167 -27.63 -16.20 -18.40
CA GLU A 167 -28.49 -16.90 -17.47
C GLU A 167 -28.05 -16.45 -16.07
N GLY A 168 -28.77 -15.47 -15.53
CA GLY A 168 -28.68 -15.11 -14.12
C GLY A 168 -29.15 -16.29 -13.28
N GLU A 169 -28.34 -16.71 -12.32
CA GLU A 169 -28.66 -17.79 -11.41
C GLU A 169 -29.78 -17.34 -10.47
N ALA A 170 -31.00 -17.80 -10.75
CA ALA A 170 -32.14 -17.62 -9.87
C ALA A 170 -32.31 -18.85 -8.98
N TRP A 171 -32.20 -18.69 -7.66
CA TRP A 171 -32.43 -19.76 -6.71
C TRP A 171 -33.78 -19.55 -6.02
N THR A 172 -34.54 -20.64 -5.86
CA THR A 172 -35.88 -20.58 -5.26
C THR A 172 -35.84 -21.16 -3.84
N ILE A 173 -36.30 -20.39 -2.86
CA ILE A 173 -36.59 -20.86 -1.50
C ILE A 173 -38.08 -20.60 -1.23
N ASP A 174 -38.80 -21.65 -0.81
CA ASP A 174 -40.25 -21.61 -0.50
C ASP A 174 -41.13 -20.93 -1.56
N GLY A 175 -40.81 -21.15 -2.84
CA GLY A 175 -41.59 -20.63 -3.97
C GLY A 175 -41.34 -19.16 -4.30
N ILE A 176 -40.40 -18.49 -3.64
CA ILE A 176 -39.98 -17.12 -3.96
C ILE A 176 -38.69 -17.18 -4.80
N ILE A 177 -38.73 -16.54 -5.97
CA ILE A 177 -37.60 -16.46 -6.90
C ILE A 177 -36.74 -15.26 -6.50
N PHE A 178 -35.48 -15.53 -6.14
CA PHE A 178 -34.46 -14.49 -5.98
C PHE A 178 -33.57 -14.49 -7.20
N THR A 179 -33.40 -13.32 -7.82
CA THR A 179 -32.49 -13.08 -8.96
C THR A 179 -31.38 -12.15 -8.49
N VAL A 180 -30.11 -12.50 -8.74
CA VAL A 180 -28.96 -11.58 -8.62
C VAL A 180 -28.79 -10.76 -9.88
#